data_AF-A0A257P6R5-F1
#
_entry.id   AF-A0A257P6R5-F1
#
_cell.length_a   1.000
_cell.length_b   1.000
_cell.length_c   1.000
_cell.angle_alpha   90.00
_cell.angle_beta   90.00
_cell.angle_gamma   90.00
#
_symmetry.space_group_name_H-M   'P 1'
#
loop_
_entity.id
_entity.type
_entity.pdbx_description
1 polymer ?
#
loop_
_entity_poly.entity_id
_entity_poly.type
_entity_poly.pdbx_seq_one_letter_code
_entity_poly.pdbx_strand_id
1 'polypeptide(L)' 'MRDSPADSTSPARRLVHRRSISIECYAREDGLWDLQAELRDVKTRDITLSERNRPAG' A
#
# COMPACT_ATOMS: atom_id res chain seq x y z
N MET A 1 -9.37 28.77 -35.02
CA MET A 1 -8.68 27.97 -33.99
C MET A 1 -9.52 28.08 -32.73
N ARG A 2 -10.44 27.13 -32.50
CA ARG A 2 -11.20 27.03 -31.26
C ARG A 2 -10.53 25.92 -30.47
N ASP A 3 -9.88 26.27 -29.37
CA ASP A 3 -9.54 25.30 -28.34
C ASP A 3 -10.86 24.83 -27.72
N SER A 4 -11.21 23.57 -27.95
CA SER A 4 -12.17 22.89 -27.10
C SER A 4 -11.50 22.68 -25.73
N PRO A 5 -12.13 23.03 -24.60
CA PRO A 5 -11.57 22.63 -23.32
C PRO A 5 -11.68 21.10 -23.27
N ALA A 6 -10.54 20.42 -23.18
CA ALA A 6 -10.53 19.01 -22.84
C ALA A 6 -11.24 18.86 -21.49
N ASP A 7 -12.37 18.16 -21.47
CA ASP A 7 -13.07 17.79 -20.25
C ASP A 7 -12.18 16.79 -19.50
N SER A 8 -11.25 17.33 -18.70
CA SER A 8 -10.35 16.53 -17.89
C SER A 8 -11.07 16.06 -16.63
N THR A 9 -12.13 15.26 -16.79
CA THR A 9 -12.71 14.51 -15.68
C THR A 9 -11.75 13.38 -15.34
N SER A 10 -10.75 13.70 -14.50
CA SER A 10 -9.90 12.66 -13.91
C SER A 10 -10.80 11.63 -13.23
N PRO A 11 -10.60 10.33 -13.47
CA PRO A 11 -11.47 9.30 -12.91
C PRO A 11 -11.51 9.43 -11.38
N ALA A 12 -12.71 9.27 -10.80
CA ALA A 12 -12.89 9.39 -9.36
C ALA A 12 -12.02 8.36 -8.62
N ARG A 13 -11.10 8.84 -7.79
CA ARG A 13 -10.22 7.99 -6.98
C ARG A 13 -10.93 7.53 -5.70
N ARG A 14 -10.73 6.26 -5.32
CA ARG A 14 -11.19 5.70 -4.04
C ARG A 14 -10.04 5.02 -3.32
N LEU A 15 -9.89 5.31 -2.03
CA LEU A 15 -8.93 4.61 -1.17
C LEU A 15 -9.37 3.16 -0.97
N VAL A 16 -8.45 2.22 -1.16
CA VAL A 16 -8.69 0.77 -0.98
C VAL A 16 -7.99 0.23 0.26
N HIS A 17 -6.80 0.74 0.56
CA HIS A 17 -6.04 0.39 1.74
C HIS A 17 -4.95 1.43 2.02
N ARG A 18 -4.39 1.43 3.23
CA ARG A 18 -3.14 2.12 3.56
C ARG A 18 -2.10 1.09 3.95
N ARG A 19 -0.93 1.16 3.33
CA ARG A 19 0.16 0.23 3.58
C ARG A 19 1.41 1.01 4.00
N SER A 20 2.02 0.59 5.10
CA SER A 20 3.34 1.07 5.52
C SER A 20 4.31 -0.10 5.50
N ILE A 21 5.51 0.15 5.00
CA ILE A 21 6.62 -0.80 5.01
C ILE A 21 7.73 -0.16 5.83
N SER A 22 8.15 -0.81 6.90
CA SER A 22 9.36 -0.47 7.64
C SER A 22 10.43 -1.49 7.32
N ILE A 23 11.64 -1.06 7.01
CA ILE A 23 12.78 -1.96 6.76
C ILE A 23 13.96 -1.41 7.54
N GLU A 24 14.48 -2.24 8.44
CA GLU A 24 15.73 -2.02 9.14
C GLU A 24 16.82 -2.85 8.43
N CYS A 25 17.94 -2.22 8.14
CA CYS A 25 19.04 -2.83 7.40
C CYS A 25 20.31 -2.78 8.26
N TYR A 26 20.86 -3.94 8.54
CA TYR A 26 22.00 -4.13 9.43
C TYR A 26 23.19 -4.61 8.61
N ALA A 27 24.27 -3.84 8.58
CA ALA A 27 25.52 -4.28 7.98
C ALA A 27 26.16 -5.35 8.89
N ARG A 28 26.67 -6.42 8.28
CA ARG A 28 27.34 -7.53 8.98
C ARG A 28 28.85 -7.45 8.79
N GLU A 29 29.57 -8.13 9.67
CA GLU A 29 31.04 -8.22 9.62
C GLU A 29 31.56 -8.97 8.38
N ASP A 30 30.75 -9.85 7.79
CA ASP A 30 31.07 -10.56 6.55
C ASP A 30 30.82 -9.73 5.28
N GLY A 31 30.47 -8.44 5.42
CA GLY A 31 30.19 -7.54 4.31
C GLY A 31 28.81 -7.73 3.67
N LEU A 32 27.96 -8.59 4.25
CA LEU A 32 26.57 -8.75 3.85
C LEU A 32 25.64 -7.87 4.70
N TRP A 33 24.33 -7.98 4.42
CA TRP A 33 23.29 -7.21 5.12
C TRP A 33 22.20 -8.14 5.63
N ASP A 34 21.80 -7.95 6.88
CA ASP A 34 20.56 -8.52 7.42
C ASP A 34 19.45 -7.47 7.32
N LEU A 35 18.27 -7.90 6.86
CA LEU A 35 17.12 -7.02 6.71
C LEU A 35 15.98 -7.54 7.59
N GLN A 36 15.46 -6.66 8.44
CA GLN A 36 14.23 -6.90 9.17
C GLN A 36 13.13 -6.00 8.59
N ALA A 37 12.02 -6.59 8.17
CA ALA A 37 10.95 -5.86 7.52
C ALA A 37 9.61 -6.08 8.23
N GLU A 38 8.85 -5.00 8.38
CA GLU A 38 7.47 -5.00 8.83
C GLU A 38 6.57 -4.44 7.71
N LEU A 39 5.51 -5.17 7.38
CA LEU A 39 4.46 -4.73 6.48
C LEU A 39 3.16 -4.59 7.26
N ARG A 40 2.66 -3.36 7.38
CA ARG A 40 1.29 -3.10 7.90
C ARG A 40 0.37 -2.72 6.76
N ASP A 41 -0.79 -3.34 6.72
CA ASP A 41 -1.80 -3.11 5.68
C ASP A 41 -3.17 -2.93 6.33
N VAL A 42 -3.73 -1.73 6.24
CA VAL A 42 -5.04 -1.36 6.78
C VAL A 42 -6.03 -1.29 5.62
N LYS A 43 -6.97 -2.24 5.58
CA LYS A 43 -8.01 -2.30 4.56
C LYS A 43 -9.21 -1.45 4.94
N THR A 44 -9.79 -0.74 3.97
CA THR A 44 -11.02 0.05 4.18
C THR A 44 -12.29 -0.80 4.15
N ARG A 45 -12.14 -2.13 4.12
CA ARG A 45 -13.23 -3.10 4.01
C ARG A 45 -12.83 -4.38 4.72
N ASP A 46 -13.85 -5.15 5.07
CA ASP A 46 -13.71 -6.52 5.51
C ASP A 46 -12.96 -7.36 4.47
N ILE A 47 -12.12 -8.25 4.98
CA ILE A 47 -11.38 -9.20 4.16
C ILE A 47 -11.58 -10.62 4.70
N THR A 48 -11.92 -11.52 3.79
CA THR A 48 -11.87 -12.96 4.08
C THR A 48 -10.42 -13.40 4.00
N LEU A 49 -9.86 -13.84 5.12
CA LEU A 49 -8.57 -14.51 5.21
C LEU A 49 -8.83 -15.98 5.54
N SER A 50 -8.49 -16.87 4.61
CA SER A 50 -8.88 -18.29 4.64
C SER A 50 -10.38 -18.45 4.94
N GLU A 51 -10.76 -19.00 6.10
CA GLU A 51 -12.16 -19.22 6.50
C GLU A 51 -12.67 -18.16 7.48
N ARG A 52 -11.87 -17.12 7.76
CA ARG A 52 -12.22 -16.08 8.74
C ARG A 52 -12.44 -14.74 8.07
N ASN A 53 -13.55 -14.08 8.40
CA ASN A 53 -13.72 -12.68 8.07
C ASN A 53 -12.95 -11.81 9.08
N ARG A 54 -12.10 -10.93 8.58
CA ARG A 54 -11.49 -9.86 9.37
C ARG A 54 -12.18 -8.54 9.05
N PRO A 55 -12.67 -7.81 10.07
CA PRO A 55 -13.30 -6.53 9.85
C PRO A 55 -12.31 -5.52 9.26
N ALA A 56 -12.85 -4.50 8.59
CA ALA A 56 -12.07 -3.33 8.20
C ALA A 56 -11.38 -2.68 9.42
N GLY A 57 -10.19 -2.13 9.20
CA GLY A 57 -9.37 -1.49 10.25
C GLY A 57 -8.09 -2.22 10.58
#